data_AF-A0A1V6Q7T0-F1
#
_entry.id   AF-A0A1V6Q7T0-F1
#
_cell.length_a   1.000
_cell.length_b   1.000
_cell.length_c   1.000
_cell.angle_alpha   90.00
_cell.angle_beta   90.00
_cell.angle_gamma   90.00
#
_symmetry.space_group_name_H-M   'P 1'
#
loop_
_entity.id
_entity.type
_entity.pdbx_description
1 polymer ?
#
loop_
_entity_poly.entity_id
_entity_poly.type
_entity_poly.pdbx_seq_one_letter_code
_entity_poly.pdbx_strand_id
1 'polypeptide(L)'
;MALPLDFRAASGNEISSLHAPDSRGLGSRPVYKHEVPSPLQSPPPPSLSRPSALIPRSPRDSSCRHLLPPAMTDLKLVMDYDSLPLTPFCYFVAPEPLEFQGPKLFHHFMDLPLEIHRVIFRYCDTPTLFHLMHTSSYIRYECFDLFWEPDHNTWYRPEYADRLFDYKFFPIYHCPTFASRITKVEIGFSFRQLDRMAHRGQAFWDKLQQLFPSIQHVVLSDNGPELLPPTFPSPISDLLTLASPNITAFVAFQYGGYEGALRYRLWKVESGTCWSIIQDPWTPMRVMLPAKKVPLSLLNDFLLIERVAVALVREMRGRDWLVLETYGRYSDSSGIDCPDPGCNAKFTTLEKLKMHIWHDSHEGLRDSYGFSMMTYHRNTPIEVKATLDAKQRRLDEMSFIRTVLRDELREQYHKHGESGGRQFEEALTGQMKKHGYLAPDKSLDDLELWNDLAGLFEYDTDDYPEYPDEKDFDRDYPGEEDVDHEYAGEEYFD
;
A
#
# COMPACT_ATOMS: atom_id res chain seq x y z
N MET A 1 26.64 -11.22 -9.25
CA MET A 1 26.75 -10.27 -8.12
C MET A 1 25.59 -10.53 -7.18
N ALA A 2 25.83 -10.66 -5.87
CA ALA A 2 24.75 -10.88 -4.91
C ALA A 2 24.09 -9.54 -4.58
N LEU A 3 22.81 -9.38 -4.94
CA LEU A 3 21.99 -8.21 -4.60
C LEU A 3 21.91 -8.09 -3.07
N PRO A 4 22.20 -6.93 -2.46
CA PRO A 4 21.99 -6.70 -1.03
C PRO A 4 20.51 -6.36 -0.75
N LEU A 5 20.06 -6.67 0.47
CA LEU A 5 18.76 -6.33 1.09
C LEU A 5 17.50 -7.09 0.60
N ASP A 6 17.44 -8.34 1.03
CA ASP A 6 16.31 -9.02 1.71
C ASP A 6 14.83 -8.67 1.46
N PHE A 7 14.43 -8.37 0.22
CA PHE A 7 13.06 -8.65 -0.23
C PHE A 7 12.71 -10.17 -0.18
N ARG A 8 13.74 -11.04 -0.07
CA ARG A 8 13.58 -12.49 0.05
C ARG A 8 13.22 -12.95 1.48
N ALA A 9 13.73 -12.36 2.56
CA ALA A 9 13.37 -12.79 3.92
C ALA A 9 11.91 -12.46 4.29
N ALA A 10 11.38 -11.29 3.90
CA ALA A 10 9.96 -10.96 4.09
C ALA A 10 9.04 -11.82 3.20
N SER A 11 9.59 -12.51 2.19
CA SER A 11 8.83 -13.40 1.33
C SER A 11 8.54 -14.76 1.97
N GLY A 12 9.07 -15.10 3.15
CA GLY A 12 8.76 -16.36 3.84
C GLY A 12 9.13 -17.58 3.01
N ASN A 13 10.36 -18.08 3.15
CA ASN A 13 10.69 -19.43 2.71
C ASN A 13 9.89 -20.42 3.57
N GLU A 14 8.74 -20.88 3.07
CA GLU A 14 8.19 -22.14 3.55
C GLU A 14 9.18 -23.22 3.16
N ILE A 15 9.84 -23.79 4.16
CA ILE A 15 10.50 -25.09 4.05
C ILE A 15 9.39 -26.05 3.59
N SER A 16 9.42 -26.42 2.31
CA SER A 16 8.60 -27.51 1.79
C SER A 16 8.76 -28.70 2.72
N SER A 17 7.66 -29.09 3.37
CA SER A 17 7.60 -30.23 4.27
C SER A 17 7.96 -31.50 3.50
N LEU A 18 9.22 -31.91 3.56
CA LEU A 18 9.60 -33.29 3.30
C LEU A 18 8.93 -34.15 4.37
N HIS A 19 8.25 -35.20 3.92
CA HIS A 19 7.65 -36.24 4.76
C HIS A 19 8.60 -36.65 5.89
N ALA A 20 8.19 -36.39 7.13
CA ALA A 20 8.78 -37.03 8.31
C ALA A 20 7.99 -38.31 8.64
N PRO A 21 8.66 -39.39 9.05
CA PRO A 21 8.04 -40.69 9.25
C PRO A 21 7.21 -40.74 10.54
N ASP A 22 6.21 -41.62 10.48
CA ASP A 22 5.27 -42.00 11.52
C ASP A 22 5.97 -42.33 12.85
N SER A 23 5.78 -41.48 13.88
CA SER A 23 6.23 -41.74 15.24
C SER A 23 5.04 -42.12 16.12
N ARG A 24 4.56 -43.35 15.91
CA ARG A 24 3.76 -44.04 16.92
C ARG A 24 4.64 -44.39 18.10
N GLY A 25 4.33 -43.83 19.26
CA GLY A 25 4.70 -44.44 20.54
C GLY A 25 5.09 -43.44 21.60
N LEU A 26 4.11 -42.85 22.28
CA LEU A 26 4.27 -42.48 23.68
C LEU A 26 3.00 -42.84 24.46
N GLY A 27 3.23 -43.58 25.54
CA GLY A 27 2.24 -44.32 26.29
C GLY A 27 1.30 -43.47 27.14
N SER A 28 0.09 -43.99 27.25
CA SER A 28 -0.94 -43.58 28.19
C SER A 28 -0.44 -43.65 29.64
N ARG A 29 -0.61 -42.58 30.40
CA ARG A 29 -0.58 -42.62 31.88
C ARG A 29 -1.97 -42.30 32.46
N PRO A 30 -2.33 -42.91 33.60
CA PRO A 30 -3.70 -42.91 34.11
C PRO A 30 -4.09 -41.59 34.78
N VAL A 31 -5.36 -41.24 34.57
CA VAL A 31 -6.08 -40.12 35.18
C VAL A 31 -6.31 -40.39 36.66
N TYR A 32 -5.79 -39.52 37.53
CA TYR A 32 -6.23 -39.44 38.93
C TYR A 32 -7.43 -38.49 39.03
N LYS A 33 -8.55 -39.03 39.52
CA LYS A 33 -9.71 -38.25 39.96
C LYS A 33 -9.35 -37.52 41.24
N HIS A 34 -9.42 -36.18 41.22
CA HIS A 34 -9.50 -35.39 42.45
C HIS A 34 -10.77 -34.57 42.48
N GLU A 35 -11.27 -34.45 43.71
CA GLU A 35 -12.58 -34.01 44.14
C GLU A 35 -12.82 -32.52 43.88
N VAL A 36 -14.08 -32.18 43.63
CA VAL A 36 -14.58 -30.82 43.44
C VAL A 36 -14.84 -30.19 44.81
N PRO A 37 -14.23 -29.04 45.17
CA PRO A 37 -14.69 -28.24 46.29
C PRO A 37 -15.81 -27.30 45.84
N SER A 38 -16.89 -27.24 46.64
CA SER A 38 -18.01 -26.30 46.46
C SER A 38 -17.58 -24.83 46.63
N PRO A 39 -18.29 -23.86 46.01
CA PRO A 39 -17.87 -22.48 45.99
C PRO A 39 -18.19 -21.74 47.30
N LEU A 40 -17.20 -21.02 47.82
CA LEU A 40 -17.33 -20.04 48.89
C LEU A 40 -18.06 -18.79 48.38
N GLN A 41 -19.08 -18.36 49.12
CA GLN A 41 -19.82 -17.12 48.91
C GLN A 41 -18.92 -15.91 49.13
N SER A 42 -18.92 -14.99 48.17
CA SER A 42 -18.24 -13.69 48.25
C SER A 42 -19.09 -12.68 49.05
N PRO A 43 -18.48 -11.85 49.92
CA PRO A 43 -19.18 -10.75 50.58
C PRO A 43 -19.35 -9.56 49.62
N PRO A 44 -20.35 -8.68 49.86
CA PRO A 44 -20.62 -7.53 49.01
C PRO A 44 -19.54 -6.43 49.17
N PRO A 45 -19.28 -5.63 48.13
CA PRO A 45 -18.27 -4.58 48.18
C PRO A 45 -18.75 -3.36 48.99
N PRO A 46 -17.83 -2.65 49.68
CA PRO A 46 -18.17 -1.43 50.39
C PRO A 46 -18.35 -0.25 49.44
N SER A 47 -19.42 0.51 49.64
CA SER A 47 -19.71 1.77 48.97
C SER A 47 -18.76 2.87 49.46
N LEU A 48 -17.82 3.29 48.61
CA LEU A 48 -16.96 4.45 48.86
C LEU A 48 -17.44 5.65 48.03
N SER A 49 -18.05 6.61 48.72
CA SER A 49 -18.32 7.96 48.23
C SER A 49 -17.01 8.73 48.03
N ARG A 50 -16.75 9.20 46.81
CA ARG A 50 -15.54 9.96 46.43
C ARG A 50 -15.86 11.48 46.43
N PRO A 51 -15.00 12.34 47.00
CA PRO A 51 -15.17 13.79 46.93
C PRO A 51 -14.71 14.35 45.58
N SER A 52 -15.51 15.25 45.01
CA SER A 52 -15.18 16.02 43.81
C SER A 52 -14.03 16.99 44.07
N ALA A 53 -12.87 16.73 43.46
CA ALA A 53 -11.79 17.70 43.33
C ALA A 53 -11.90 18.42 41.98
N LEU A 54 -11.78 19.74 42.02
CA LEU A 54 -11.79 20.66 40.88
C LEU A 54 -10.60 20.37 39.95
N ILE A 55 -10.88 20.05 38.68
CA ILE A 55 -9.89 19.87 37.63
C ILE A 55 -9.48 21.25 37.08
N PRO A 56 -8.18 21.58 36.99
CA PRO A 56 -7.72 22.80 36.33
C PRO A 56 -8.03 22.75 34.83
N ARG A 57 -8.56 23.86 34.30
CA ARG A 57 -8.79 24.04 32.86
C ARG A 57 -7.46 23.95 32.10
N SER A 58 -7.35 22.92 31.25
CA SER A 58 -6.24 22.70 30.32
C SER A 58 -6.12 23.87 29.33
N PRO A 59 -4.90 24.28 28.93
CA PRO A 59 -4.70 25.29 27.90
C PRO A 59 -5.23 24.79 26.56
N ARG A 60 -5.91 25.72 25.89
CA ARG A 60 -6.46 25.72 24.53
C ARG A 60 -5.79 24.78 23.52
N ASP A 61 -6.65 24.00 22.86
CA ASP A 61 -6.53 23.33 21.57
C ASP A 61 -5.29 23.64 20.73
N SER A 62 -4.31 22.73 20.81
CA SER A 62 -3.38 22.40 19.73
C SER A 62 -3.65 20.99 19.18
N SER A 63 -4.90 20.52 19.30
CA SER A 63 -5.33 19.11 19.27
C SER A 63 -5.55 18.48 17.88
N CYS A 64 -5.19 19.13 16.77
CA CYS A 64 -5.50 18.63 15.42
C CYS A 64 -4.28 18.39 14.50
N ARG A 65 -3.06 18.25 15.03
CA ARG A 65 -1.84 18.14 14.20
C ARG A 65 -1.30 16.73 13.93
N HIS A 66 -1.94 15.68 14.43
CA HIS A 66 -1.51 14.30 14.17
C HIS A 66 -2.49 13.62 13.21
N LEU A 67 -2.38 13.96 11.91
CA LEU A 67 -3.18 13.31 10.86
C LEU A 67 -2.72 11.88 10.55
N LEU A 68 -1.53 11.48 11.01
CA LEU A 68 -1.04 10.11 10.93
C LEU A 68 -1.03 9.46 12.31
N PRO A 69 -1.41 8.17 12.43
CA PRO A 69 -1.22 7.41 13.65
C PRO A 69 0.25 7.48 14.09
N PRO A 70 0.56 7.62 15.40
CA PRO A 70 1.92 7.62 15.93
C PRO A 70 2.77 6.38 15.53
N ALA A 71 2.12 5.30 15.07
CA ALA A 71 2.76 4.04 14.69
C ALA A 71 3.27 3.96 13.24
N MET A 72 2.84 4.85 12.34
CA MET A 72 3.44 4.92 11.01
C MET A 72 4.68 5.79 11.08
N THR A 73 5.85 5.16 11.19
CA THR A 73 7.10 5.89 11.03
C THR A 73 7.19 6.40 9.59
N ASP A 74 7.56 7.67 9.41
CA ASP A 74 7.60 8.38 8.12
C ASP A 74 8.33 7.57 7.03
N LEU A 75 9.28 6.72 7.40
CA LEU A 75 10.02 5.86 6.48
C LEU A 75 9.12 4.92 5.65
N LYS A 76 8.05 4.36 6.23
CA LYS A 76 7.24 3.25 5.63
C LYS A 76 5.99 3.70 4.92
N LEU A 77 5.64 4.98 5.07
CA LEU A 77 4.44 5.53 4.46
C LEU A 77 4.57 5.45 2.94
N VAL A 78 3.70 4.70 2.29
CA VAL A 78 3.53 4.77 0.84
C VAL A 78 2.14 5.32 0.55
N MET A 79 1.96 5.94 -0.62
CA MET A 79 0.70 6.54 -1.01
C MET A 79 0.21 5.92 -2.31
N ASP A 80 -1.08 5.63 -2.40
CA ASP A 80 -1.67 5.13 -3.65
C ASP A 80 -1.83 6.23 -4.72
N TYR A 81 -2.47 5.88 -5.84
CA TYR A 81 -2.71 6.82 -6.94
C TYR A 81 -3.68 7.96 -6.58
N ASP A 82 -4.44 7.81 -5.51
CA ASP A 82 -5.38 8.80 -5.01
C ASP A 82 -4.85 9.50 -3.74
N SER A 83 -3.56 9.34 -3.45
CA SER A 83 -2.91 9.88 -2.25
C SER A 83 -3.47 9.31 -0.94
N LEU A 84 -3.80 8.02 -0.92
CA LEU A 84 -4.18 7.31 0.29
C LEU A 84 -3.00 6.58 0.93
N PRO A 85 -2.84 6.69 2.26
CA PRO A 85 -1.78 6.03 2.98
C PRO A 85 -2.01 4.53 2.94
N LEU A 86 -1.03 3.82 2.43
CA LEU A 86 -0.96 2.37 2.43
C LEU A 86 0.26 1.92 3.24
N THR A 87 0.17 0.70 3.76
CA THR A 87 1.28 -0.02 4.38
C THR A 87 1.52 -1.30 3.58
N PRO A 88 2.63 -1.39 2.83
CA PRO A 88 3.08 -2.66 2.26
C PRO A 88 3.12 -3.77 3.32
N PHE A 89 2.67 -4.98 2.98
CA PHE A 89 2.62 -6.08 3.95
C PHE A 89 3.96 -6.33 4.65
N CYS A 90 5.08 -6.20 3.91
CA CYS A 90 6.42 -6.36 4.48
C CYS A 90 6.69 -5.36 5.62
N TYR A 91 6.29 -4.10 5.49
CA TYR A 91 6.42 -3.11 6.56
C TYR A 91 5.37 -3.27 7.66
N PHE A 92 4.22 -3.87 7.35
CA PHE A 92 3.20 -4.19 8.34
C PHE A 92 3.68 -5.27 9.34
N VAL A 93 4.34 -6.32 8.84
CA VAL A 93 4.83 -7.43 9.68
C VAL A 93 6.28 -7.28 10.13
N ALA A 94 7.05 -6.39 9.49
CA ALA A 94 8.41 -6.03 9.89
C ALA A 94 8.56 -4.50 9.82
N PRO A 95 7.95 -3.75 10.77
CA PRO A 95 8.06 -2.32 10.80
C PRO A 95 9.53 -1.93 11.04
N GLU A 96 10.15 -2.40 12.09
CA GLU A 96 11.56 -2.14 12.33
C GLU A 96 12.49 -2.89 11.35
N PRO A 97 13.40 -2.32 10.52
CA PRO A 97 14.74 -2.89 10.47
C PRO A 97 15.32 -2.56 11.82
N LEU A 98 14.85 -3.25 12.85
CA LEU A 98 15.29 -2.99 14.20
C LEU A 98 16.80 -3.04 14.13
N GLU A 99 17.45 -1.97 14.57
CA GLU A 99 18.73 -2.09 15.24
C GLU A 99 18.53 -2.91 16.54
N PHE A 100 17.81 -4.04 16.44
CA PHE A 100 17.79 -5.10 17.41
C PHE A 100 19.25 -5.50 17.46
N GLN A 101 19.93 -4.97 18.48
CA GLN A 101 20.85 -5.79 19.26
C GLN A 101 20.19 -7.17 19.31
N GLY A 102 20.73 -8.12 18.54
CA GLY A 102 19.98 -9.29 18.06
C GLY A 102 19.13 -9.92 19.17
N PRO A 103 17.96 -10.48 18.83
CA PRO A 103 16.95 -10.87 19.82
C PRO A 103 17.63 -11.55 20.99
N LYS A 104 17.55 -10.94 22.18
CA LYS A 104 18.06 -11.59 23.40
C LYS A 104 17.29 -12.89 23.53
N LEU A 105 17.96 -14.00 23.22
CA LEU A 105 17.33 -15.30 23.16
C LEU A 105 16.77 -15.60 24.54
N PHE A 106 15.45 -15.67 24.65
CA PHE A 106 14.79 -16.13 25.85
C PHE A 106 14.72 -17.66 25.81
N HIS A 107 15.86 -18.29 26.13
CA HIS A 107 16.03 -19.74 26.02
C HIS A 107 15.01 -20.55 26.84
N HIS A 108 14.43 -19.95 27.89
CA HIS A 108 13.44 -20.57 28.75
C HIS A 108 12.01 -20.48 28.22
N PHE A 109 11.78 -19.89 27.04
CA PHE A 109 10.42 -19.80 26.49
C PHE A 109 9.76 -21.17 26.45
N MET A 110 10.44 -22.17 25.87
CA MET A 110 9.91 -23.52 25.73
C MET A 110 9.81 -24.31 27.06
N ASP A 111 10.40 -23.79 28.14
CA ASP A 111 10.30 -24.38 29.48
C ASP A 111 9.05 -23.89 30.23
N LEU A 112 8.36 -22.87 29.71
CA LEU A 112 7.16 -22.33 30.33
C LEU A 112 5.95 -23.28 30.13
N PRO A 113 4.99 -23.29 31.08
CA PRO A 113 3.73 -23.97 30.87
C PRO A 113 2.97 -23.43 29.64
N LEU A 114 2.20 -24.30 28.96
CA LEU A 114 1.44 -23.96 27.76
C LEU A 114 0.46 -22.80 28.00
N GLU A 115 -0.07 -22.68 29.21
CA GLU A 115 -0.94 -21.59 29.62
C GLU A 115 -0.21 -20.24 29.56
N ILE A 116 1.07 -20.22 29.93
CA ILE A 116 1.90 -19.02 29.88
C ILE A 116 2.25 -18.68 28.43
N HIS A 117 2.53 -19.67 27.57
CA HIS A 117 2.71 -19.42 26.13
C HIS A 117 1.49 -18.70 25.53
N ARG A 118 0.29 -19.20 25.81
CA ARG A 118 -0.96 -18.61 25.30
C ARG A 118 -1.19 -17.21 25.81
N VAL A 119 -0.85 -16.94 27.07
CA VAL A 119 -0.89 -15.57 27.60
C VAL A 119 0.09 -14.69 26.82
N ILE A 120 1.35 -15.12 26.66
CA ILE A 120 2.35 -14.35 25.91
C ILE A 120 1.86 -14.04 24.50
N PHE A 121 1.40 -15.04 23.75
CA PHE A 121 0.95 -14.84 22.36
C PHE A 121 -0.23 -13.86 22.25
N ARG A 122 -1.20 -13.90 23.17
CA ARG A 122 -2.35 -12.97 23.17
C ARG A 122 -1.95 -11.50 23.41
N TYR A 123 -0.80 -11.26 24.00
CA TYR A 123 -0.27 -9.90 24.24
C TYR A 123 0.81 -9.50 23.22
N CYS A 124 1.17 -10.38 22.28
CA CYS A 124 2.07 -10.03 21.18
C CYS A 124 1.34 -9.14 20.17
N ASP A 125 2.07 -8.18 19.60
CA ASP A 125 1.60 -7.41 18.45
C ASP A 125 1.66 -8.26 17.16
N THR A 126 1.01 -7.78 16.10
CA THR A 126 0.95 -8.47 14.81
C THR A 126 2.33 -8.77 14.21
N PRO A 127 3.31 -7.83 14.20
CA PRO A 127 4.69 -8.14 13.79
C PRO A 127 5.33 -9.28 14.58
N THR A 128 5.22 -9.26 15.90
CA THR A 128 5.79 -10.31 16.75
C THR A 128 5.13 -11.65 16.49
N LEU A 129 3.80 -11.69 16.36
CA LEU A 129 3.06 -12.90 16.01
C LEU A 129 3.52 -13.47 14.66
N PHE A 130 3.67 -12.62 13.65
CA PHE A 130 4.18 -13.03 12.34
C PHE A 130 5.57 -13.68 12.45
N HIS A 131 6.51 -13.02 13.13
CA HIS A 131 7.85 -13.57 13.34
C HIS A 131 7.83 -14.88 14.13
N LEU A 132 7.01 -14.98 15.17
CA LEU A 132 6.85 -16.20 15.96
C LEU A 132 6.33 -17.37 15.11
N MET A 133 5.40 -17.13 14.18
CA MET A 133 4.87 -18.16 13.26
C MET A 133 5.94 -18.78 12.35
N HIS A 134 7.08 -18.12 12.18
CA HIS A 134 8.21 -18.62 11.39
C HIS A 134 9.23 -19.41 12.21
N THR A 135 9.07 -19.56 13.53
CA THR A 135 10.06 -20.22 14.40
C THR A 135 9.90 -21.74 14.51
N SER A 136 8.68 -22.25 14.73
CA SER A 136 8.39 -23.69 14.86
C SER A 136 6.94 -24.01 14.45
N SER A 137 6.65 -25.28 14.19
CA SER A 137 5.28 -25.73 13.85
C SER A 137 4.28 -25.53 14.99
N TYR A 138 4.69 -25.80 16.24
CA TYR A 138 3.87 -25.57 17.43
C TYR A 138 3.52 -24.09 17.61
N ILE A 139 4.54 -23.21 17.58
CA ILE A 139 4.32 -21.76 17.73
C ILE A 139 3.50 -21.23 16.57
N ARG A 140 3.74 -21.71 15.34
CA ARG A 140 2.90 -21.37 14.19
C ARG A 140 1.44 -21.70 14.42
N TYR A 141 1.14 -22.90 14.91
CA TYR A 141 -0.24 -23.31 15.18
C TYR A 141 -0.92 -22.42 16.23
N GLU A 142 -0.24 -22.14 17.35
CA GLU A 142 -0.83 -21.31 18.42
C GLU A 142 -0.95 -19.83 18.04
N CYS A 143 -0.02 -19.28 17.27
CA CYS A 143 -0.06 -17.87 16.82
C CYS A 143 -0.95 -17.66 15.59
N PHE A 144 -1.31 -18.72 14.85
CA PHE A 144 -1.98 -18.60 13.56
C PHE A 144 -3.29 -17.82 13.68
N ASP A 145 -4.19 -18.26 14.56
CA ASP A 145 -5.51 -17.64 14.71
C ASP A 145 -5.38 -16.22 15.28
N LEU A 146 -4.42 -15.98 16.17
CA LEU A 146 -4.16 -14.66 16.77
C LEU A 146 -3.64 -13.64 15.75
N PHE A 147 -2.78 -14.06 14.82
CA PHE A 147 -2.27 -13.17 13.77
C PHE A 147 -3.39 -12.71 12.82
N TRP A 148 -4.32 -13.61 12.52
CA TRP A 148 -5.47 -13.35 11.64
C TRP A 148 -6.68 -12.79 12.38
N GLU A 149 -6.64 -12.75 13.71
CA GLU A 149 -7.66 -12.10 14.50
C GLU A 149 -7.61 -10.61 14.17
N PRO A 150 -8.68 -10.07 13.54
CA PRO A 150 -8.57 -8.78 12.90
C PRO A 150 -8.51 -7.70 13.97
N ASP A 151 -7.41 -6.96 14.01
CA ASP A 151 -7.42 -5.66 14.66
C ASP A 151 -8.62 -4.86 14.12
N HIS A 152 -9.29 -4.14 15.02
CA HIS A 152 -10.51 -3.41 14.69
C HIS A 152 -10.29 -2.42 13.56
N ASN A 153 -9.07 -1.91 13.42
CA ASN A 153 -8.72 -0.85 12.47
C ASN A 153 -7.90 -1.31 11.25
N THR A 154 -7.56 -2.59 11.12
CA THR A 154 -6.77 -3.11 10.00
C THR A 154 -7.65 -3.58 8.84
N TRP A 155 -7.40 -3.05 7.64
CA TRP A 155 -8.12 -3.36 6.41
C TRP A 155 -7.15 -3.73 5.30
N TYR A 156 -7.42 -4.83 4.61
CA TYR A 156 -6.58 -5.26 3.50
C TYR A 156 -7.06 -4.68 2.18
N ARG A 157 -6.15 -4.17 1.36
CA ARG A 157 -6.47 -3.58 0.06
C ARG A 157 -5.83 -4.37 -1.09
N PRO A 158 -6.62 -5.09 -1.90
CA PRO A 158 -6.10 -5.75 -3.08
C PRO A 158 -5.63 -4.73 -4.12
N GLU A 159 -4.61 -5.11 -4.87
CA GLU A 159 -4.18 -4.37 -6.04
C GLU A 159 -5.20 -4.54 -7.15
N TYR A 160 -5.44 -3.46 -7.89
CA TYR A 160 -6.39 -3.44 -9.01
C TYR A 160 -7.81 -3.86 -8.62
N ALA A 161 -8.23 -3.55 -7.39
CA ALA A 161 -9.51 -3.95 -6.82
C ALA A 161 -10.72 -3.46 -7.65
N ASP A 162 -10.59 -2.30 -8.28
CA ASP A 162 -11.54 -1.71 -9.22
C ASP A 162 -11.80 -2.62 -10.42
N ARG A 163 -10.80 -3.37 -10.88
CA ARG A 163 -10.91 -4.30 -12.02
C ARG A 163 -11.83 -5.49 -11.75
N LEU A 164 -12.24 -5.74 -10.49
CA LEU A 164 -13.20 -6.80 -10.16
C LEU A 164 -14.57 -6.60 -10.85
N PHE A 165 -14.95 -5.33 -11.11
CA PHE A 165 -16.22 -4.97 -11.75
C PHE A 165 -16.17 -5.10 -13.28
N ASP A 166 -15.05 -4.76 -13.89
CA ASP A 166 -14.99 -4.53 -15.33
C ASP A 166 -14.63 -5.77 -16.13
N TYR A 167 -13.78 -6.64 -15.58
CA TYR A 167 -13.20 -7.73 -16.34
C TYR A 167 -13.89 -9.06 -16.07
N LYS A 168 -14.24 -9.79 -17.13
CA LYS A 168 -14.74 -11.17 -17.01
C LYS A 168 -13.71 -12.09 -16.35
N PHE A 169 -12.44 -11.84 -16.61
CA PHE A 169 -11.30 -12.53 -16.02
C PHE A 169 -10.52 -11.56 -15.14
N PHE A 170 -10.32 -11.93 -13.87
CA PHE A 170 -9.52 -11.15 -12.94
C PHE A 170 -8.25 -11.93 -12.59
N PRO A 171 -7.05 -11.44 -12.96
CA PRO A 171 -5.81 -12.08 -12.57
C PRO A 171 -5.67 -12.13 -11.05
N ILE A 172 -5.29 -13.28 -10.50
CA ILE A 172 -5.03 -13.40 -9.06
C ILE A 172 -3.61 -12.91 -8.77
N TYR A 173 -3.48 -11.61 -8.47
CA TYR A 173 -2.20 -10.97 -8.16
C TYR A 173 -1.63 -11.33 -6.77
N HIS A 174 -2.48 -11.82 -5.86
CA HIS A 174 -2.11 -12.07 -4.48
C HIS A 174 -1.97 -13.55 -4.15
N CYS A 175 -1.21 -13.86 -3.10
CA CYS A 175 -1.08 -15.23 -2.62
C CYS A 175 -2.46 -15.81 -2.22
N PRO A 176 -2.96 -16.89 -2.87
CA PRO A 176 -4.30 -17.42 -2.59
C PRO A 176 -4.45 -17.92 -1.15
N THR A 177 -3.40 -18.55 -0.61
CA THR A 177 -3.38 -18.99 0.80
C THR A 177 -3.54 -17.83 1.76
N PHE A 178 -2.85 -16.70 1.48
CA PHE A 178 -2.96 -15.48 2.27
C PHE A 178 -4.36 -14.86 2.14
N ALA A 179 -4.83 -14.68 0.90
CA ALA A 179 -6.14 -14.11 0.60
C ALA A 179 -7.28 -14.90 1.26
N SER A 180 -7.18 -16.23 1.31
CA SER A 180 -8.18 -17.10 1.95
C SER A 180 -8.40 -16.84 3.45
N ARG A 181 -7.49 -16.13 4.13
CA ARG A 181 -7.57 -15.83 5.57
C ARG A 181 -8.05 -14.42 5.86
N ILE A 182 -8.18 -13.57 4.85
CA ILE A 182 -8.59 -12.19 5.02
C ILE A 182 -10.09 -12.13 5.31
N THR A 183 -10.44 -11.47 6.40
CA THR A 183 -11.83 -11.27 6.86
C THR A 183 -12.34 -9.86 6.62
N LYS A 184 -11.44 -8.88 6.39
CA LYS A 184 -11.75 -7.46 6.17
C LYS A 184 -11.02 -6.94 4.93
N VAL A 185 -11.76 -6.42 3.95
CA VAL A 185 -11.21 -5.84 2.71
C VAL A 185 -11.77 -4.44 2.47
N GLU A 186 -10.91 -3.52 2.04
CA GLU A 186 -11.29 -2.23 1.46
C GLU A 186 -11.07 -2.27 -0.06
N ILE A 187 -12.09 -1.89 -0.81
CA ILE A 187 -12.06 -1.79 -2.27
C ILE A 187 -12.17 -0.31 -2.62
N GLY A 188 -11.08 0.25 -3.13
CA GLY A 188 -11.08 1.57 -3.74
C GLY A 188 -11.96 1.57 -4.99
N PHE A 189 -12.88 2.52 -5.07
CA PHE A 189 -13.92 2.52 -6.09
C PHE A 189 -14.38 3.94 -6.43
N SER A 190 -14.59 4.25 -7.71
CA SER A 190 -15.15 5.53 -8.14
C SER A 190 -16.65 5.44 -8.35
N PHE A 191 -17.45 6.09 -7.47
CA PHE A 191 -18.91 6.08 -7.56
C PHE A 191 -19.45 6.75 -8.83
N ARG A 192 -18.61 7.42 -9.61
CA ARG A 192 -18.97 7.92 -10.95
C ARG A 192 -19.31 6.81 -11.94
N GLN A 193 -18.91 5.56 -11.67
CA GLN A 193 -19.15 4.41 -12.56
C GLN A 193 -20.30 3.50 -12.11
N LEU A 194 -21.13 3.95 -11.17
CA LEU A 194 -22.18 3.15 -10.53
C LEU A 194 -23.16 2.44 -11.48
N ASP A 195 -23.55 3.10 -12.57
CA ASP A 195 -24.53 2.55 -13.52
C ASP A 195 -24.02 1.27 -14.20
N ARG A 196 -22.70 1.16 -14.42
CA ARG A 196 -22.10 -0.06 -14.98
C ARG A 196 -22.15 -1.23 -14.00
N MET A 197 -22.18 -0.94 -12.70
CA MET A 197 -22.05 -1.93 -11.65
C MET A 197 -23.36 -2.54 -11.23
N ALA A 198 -24.46 -1.78 -11.22
CA ALA A 198 -25.75 -2.30 -10.78
C ALA A 198 -26.13 -3.59 -11.54
N HIS A 199 -25.80 -3.65 -12.83
CA HIS A 199 -26.01 -4.83 -13.67
C HIS A 199 -25.00 -5.97 -13.45
N ARG A 200 -23.88 -5.70 -12.77
CA ARG A 200 -22.78 -6.65 -12.52
C ARG A 200 -22.56 -6.96 -11.04
N GLY A 201 -23.38 -6.40 -10.14
CA GLY A 201 -23.17 -6.44 -8.70
C GLY A 201 -23.04 -7.85 -8.15
N GLN A 202 -23.91 -8.77 -8.59
CA GLN A 202 -23.82 -10.18 -8.18
C GLN A 202 -22.49 -10.81 -8.61
N ALA A 203 -22.09 -10.62 -9.86
CA ALA A 203 -20.83 -11.16 -10.38
C ALA A 203 -19.60 -10.57 -9.67
N PHE A 204 -19.67 -9.32 -9.20
CA PHE A 204 -18.65 -8.73 -8.35
C PHE A 204 -18.55 -9.47 -7.01
N TRP A 205 -19.67 -9.64 -6.30
CA TRP A 205 -19.68 -10.32 -5.00
C TRP A 205 -19.22 -11.77 -5.10
N ASP A 206 -19.65 -12.49 -6.14
CA ASP A 206 -19.23 -13.87 -6.38
C ASP A 206 -17.71 -13.98 -6.58
N LYS A 207 -17.12 -13.07 -7.38
CA LYS A 207 -15.66 -13.03 -7.59
C LYS A 207 -14.92 -12.62 -6.31
N LEU A 208 -15.42 -11.64 -5.58
CA LEU A 208 -14.82 -11.19 -4.33
C LEU A 208 -14.78 -12.35 -3.32
N GLN A 209 -15.87 -13.09 -3.18
CA GLN A 209 -15.94 -14.27 -2.31
C GLN A 209 -15.06 -15.42 -2.82
N GLN A 210 -14.91 -15.59 -4.13
CA GLN A 210 -13.96 -16.56 -4.71
C GLN A 210 -12.51 -16.21 -4.35
N LEU A 211 -12.14 -14.93 -4.38
CA LEU A 211 -10.80 -14.45 -4.04
C LEU A 211 -10.53 -14.46 -2.54
N PHE A 212 -11.55 -14.10 -1.75
CA PHE A 212 -11.49 -14.03 -0.30
C PHE A 212 -12.58 -14.92 0.34
N PRO A 213 -12.41 -16.26 0.34
CA PRO A 213 -13.41 -17.18 0.89
C PRO A 213 -13.86 -16.91 2.33
N SER A 214 -12.98 -16.32 3.16
CA SER A 214 -13.27 -16.00 4.56
C SER A 214 -13.74 -14.55 4.79
N ILE A 215 -14.04 -13.81 3.72
CA ILE A 215 -14.43 -12.40 3.83
C ILE A 215 -15.72 -12.25 4.63
N GLN A 216 -15.70 -11.33 5.59
CA GLN A 216 -16.84 -11.01 6.46
C GLN A 216 -17.20 -9.52 6.40
N HIS A 217 -16.23 -8.65 6.16
CA HIS A 217 -16.44 -7.22 6.11
C HIS A 217 -15.82 -6.63 4.85
N VAL A 218 -16.60 -5.85 4.12
CA VAL A 218 -16.14 -5.19 2.89
C VAL A 218 -16.49 -3.72 2.96
N VAL A 219 -15.50 -2.85 2.71
CA VAL A 219 -15.72 -1.41 2.55
C VAL A 219 -15.54 -1.06 1.09
N LEU A 220 -16.53 -0.40 0.50
CA LEU A 220 -16.37 0.29 -0.77
C LEU A 220 -16.02 1.75 -0.47
N SER A 221 -14.82 2.19 -0.83
CA SER A 221 -14.31 3.53 -0.51
C SER A 221 -14.15 4.37 -1.77
N ASP A 222 -14.62 5.61 -1.76
CA ASP A 222 -14.38 6.58 -2.84
C ASP A 222 -13.70 7.84 -2.29
N ASN A 223 -12.83 8.40 -3.11
CA ASN A 223 -12.11 9.65 -2.89
C ASN A 223 -12.80 10.84 -3.56
N GLY A 224 -13.99 10.61 -4.14
CA GLY A 224 -14.87 11.66 -4.62
C GLY A 224 -15.37 12.60 -3.51
N PRO A 225 -15.91 13.76 -3.88
CA PRO A 225 -16.47 14.71 -2.92
C PRO A 225 -17.58 14.04 -2.10
N GLU A 226 -17.67 14.40 -0.82
CA GLU A 226 -18.65 13.84 0.11
C GLU A 226 -20.07 13.96 -0.47
N LEU A 227 -20.73 12.82 -0.64
CA LEU A 227 -22.17 12.77 -0.87
C LEU A 227 -22.85 12.75 0.51
N LEU A 228 -23.60 13.80 0.83
CA LEU A 228 -24.34 13.85 2.10
C LEU A 228 -25.70 13.15 1.93
N PRO A 229 -26.13 12.28 2.87
CA PRO A 229 -27.51 11.79 2.84
C PRO A 229 -28.50 12.97 2.85
N PRO A 230 -29.62 12.88 2.10
CA PRO A 230 -30.17 11.70 1.44
C PRO A 230 -29.66 11.46 0.01
N THR A 231 -28.63 12.16 -0.46
CA THR A 231 -28.21 12.12 -1.87
C THR A 231 -27.42 10.87 -2.26
N PHE A 232 -27.45 9.80 -1.45
CA PHE A 232 -26.80 8.56 -1.83
C PHE A 232 -27.51 7.95 -3.04
N PRO A 233 -26.79 7.65 -4.14
CA PRO A 233 -27.40 7.03 -5.30
C PRO A 233 -28.03 5.67 -4.93
N SER A 234 -29.27 5.44 -5.39
CA SER A 234 -29.93 4.11 -5.29
C SER A 234 -29.01 2.96 -5.71
N PRO A 235 -28.22 3.07 -6.80
CA PRO A 235 -27.33 1.99 -7.23
C PRO A 235 -26.32 1.52 -6.17
N ILE A 236 -25.86 2.38 -5.25
CA ILE A 236 -24.97 1.96 -4.17
C ILE A 236 -25.73 1.06 -3.20
N SER A 237 -26.92 1.48 -2.79
CA SER A 237 -27.75 0.70 -1.86
C SER A 237 -28.10 -0.65 -2.49
N ASP A 238 -28.50 -0.64 -3.77
CA ASP A 238 -28.81 -1.85 -4.53
C ASP A 238 -27.59 -2.79 -4.58
N LEU A 239 -26.40 -2.28 -4.89
CA LEU A 239 -25.16 -3.06 -4.89
C LEU A 239 -24.86 -3.70 -3.53
N LEU A 240 -24.99 -2.95 -2.43
CA LEU A 240 -24.73 -3.48 -1.09
C LEU A 240 -25.73 -4.57 -0.70
N THR A 241 -26.99 -4.47 -1.13
CA THR A 241 -28.01 -5.50 -0.86
C THR A 241 -27.76 -6.82 -1.60
N LEU A 242 -26.92 -6.81 -2.65
CA LEU A 242 -26.50 -8.02 -3.37
C LEU A 242 -25.36 -8.78 -2.67
N ALA A 243 -24.78 -8.24 -1.59
CA ALA A 243 -23.72 -8.92 -0.85
C ALA A 243 -24.23 -10.25 -0.28
N SER A 244 -23.38 -11.29 -0.31
CA SER A 244 -23.69 -12.58 0.31
C SER A 244 -24.05 -12.40 1.79
N PRO A 245 -24.98 -13.20 2.36
CA PRO A 245 -25.46 -13.00 3.74
C PRO A 245 -24.37 -13.05 4.83
N ASN A 246 -23.23 -13.67 4.54
CA ASN A 246 -22.07 -13.73 5.44
C ASN A 246 -21.15 -12.50 5.35
N ILE A 247 -21.44 -11.57 4.43
CA ILE A 247 -20.65 -10.35 4.19
C ILE A 247 -21.44 -9.14 4.68
N THR A 248 -20.85 -8.41 5.62
CA THR A 248 -21.31 -7.07 5.99
C THR A 248 -20.60 -6.04 5.12
N ALA A 249 -21.34 -5.41 4.23
CA ALA A 249 -20.83 -4.38 3.35
C ALA A 249 -21.04 -2.97 3.95
N PHE A 250 -20.03 -2.11 3.77
CA PHE A 250 -20.00 -0.73 4.24
C PHE A 250 -19.57 0.19 3.09
N VAL A 251 -19.80 1.49 3.27
CA VAL A 251 -19.29 2.52 2.36
C VAL A 251 -18.51 3.56 3.13
N ALA A 252 -17.38 3.98 2.56
CA ALA A 252 -16.58 5.07 3.10
C ALA A 252 -16.54 6.23 2.11
N PHE A 253 -16.89 7.42 2.60
CA PHE A 253 -16.76 8.67 1.85
C PHE A 253 -15.74 9.55 2.54
N GLN A 254 -14.81 10.09 1.75
CA GLN A 254 -13.88 11.12 2.21
C GLN A 254 -14.66 12.41 2.53
N TYR A 255 -14.24 13.13 3.57
CA TYR A 255 -14.85 14.42 3.93
C TYR A 255 -13.82 15.39 4.51
N GLY A 256 -14.17 16.68 4.58
CA GLY A 256 -13.35 17.70 5.22
C GLY A 256 -12.44 18.49 4.27
N GLY A 257 -12.79 18.56 2.99
CA GLY A 257 -11.94 19.16 1.96
C GLY A 257 -10.60 18.43 1.86
N TYR A 258 -9.59 19.12 1.34
CA TYR A 258 -8.25 18.56 1.19
C TYR A 258 -7.48 18.40 2.52
N GLU A 259 -7.76 19.21 3.57
CA GLU A 259 -7.24 18.96 4.93
C GLU A 259 -7.80 17.66 5.52
N GLY A 260 -8.98 17.26 5.06
CA GLY A 260 -9.66 16.01 5.37
C GLY A 260 -9.35 14.88 4.40
N ALA A 261 -8.31 14.97 3.56
CA ALA A 261 -8.01 13.94 2.56
C ALA A 261 -7.82 12.52 3.14
N LEU A 262 -7.62 12.39 4.45
CA LEU A 262 -7.49 11.10 5.14
C LEU A 262 -8.66 10.79 6.08
N ARG A 263 -9.68 11.64 6.12
CA ARG A 263 -10.84 11.50 7.00
C ARG A 263 -12.00 10.93 6.21
N TYR A 264 -12.48 9.79 6.67
CA TYR A 264 -13.63 9.14 6.09
C TYR A 264 -14.76 9.06 7.10
N ARG A 265 -15.99 9.07 6.60
CA ARG A 265 -17.14 8.57 7.37
C ARG A 265 -17.45 7.17 6.88
N LEU A 266 -17.54 6.23 7.81
CA LEU A 266 -17.95 4.87 7.51
C LEU A 266 -19.46 4.74 7.71
N TRP A 267 -20.15 4.29 6.67
CA TRP A 267 -21.59 4.16 6.62
C TRP A 267 -22.03 2.72 6.42
N LYS A 268 -23.23 2.40 6.90
CA LYS A 268 -23.92 1.13 6.69
C LYS A 268 -25.35 1.38 6.21
N VAL A 269 -25.83 0.51 5.33
CA VAL A 269 -27.25 0.46 4.95
C VAL A 269 -27.98 -0.46 5.93
N GLU A 270 -29.00 0.06 6.61
CA GLU A 270 -29.78 -0.71 7.60
C GLU A 270 -30.96 -1.42 6.95
N SER A 271 -31.76 -0.69 6.16
CA SER A 271 -32.87 -1.23 5.39
C SER A 271 -33.27 -0.25 4.28
N GLY A 272 -33.45 -0.75 3.06
CA GLY A 272 -33.78 0.08 1.90
C GLY A 272 -32.73 1.16 1.66
N THR A 273 -33.14 2.42 1.69
CA THR A 273 -32.29 3.61 1.51
C THR A 273 -31.91 4.29 2.83
N CYS A 274 -32.10 3.63 3.97
CA CYS A 274 -31.71 4.17 5.28
C CYS A 274 -30.23 3.90 5.55
N TRP A 275 -29.47 4.99 5.71
CA TRP A 275 -28.04 4.98 5.99
C TRP A 275 -27.75 5.43 7.42
N SER A 276 -26.86 4.72 8.10
CA SER A 276 -26.35 5.12 9.41
C SER A 276 -24.83 5.24 9.40
N ILE A 277 -24.32 6.25 10.12
CA ILE A 277 -22.89 6.43 10.36
C ILE A 277 -22.47 5.41 11.42
N ILE A 278 -21.51 4.55 11.07
CA ILE A 278 -20.90 3.58 11.98
C ILE A 278 -19.71 4.19 12.70
N GLN A 279 -18.91 4.98 11.99
CA GLN A 279 -17.70 5.59 12.54
C GLN A 279 -17.37 6.93 11.87
N ASP A 280 -17.06 7.93 12.70
CA ASP A 280 -16.60 9.26 12.28
C ASP A 280 -15.62 9.86 13.33
N PRO A 281 -14.34 10.11 12.99
CA PRO A 281 -13.69 9.75 11.73
C PRO A 281 -13.34 8.25 11.67
N TRP A 282 -13.45 7.68 10.48
CA TRP A 282 -12.88 6.39 10.11
C TRP A 282 -11.48 6.61 9.51
N THR A 283 -10.46 6.09 10.20
CA THR A 283 -9.05 6.24 9.83
C THR A 283 -8.38 4.86 9.82
N PRO A 284 -8.72 4.00 8.83
CA PRO A 284 -8.23 2.63 8.79
C PRO A 284 -6.73 2.58 8.53
N MET A 285 -6.07 1.56 9.09
CA MET A 285 -4.77 1.13 8.61
C MET A 285 -4.98 0.24 7.39
N ARG A 286 -4.45 0.66 6.24
CA ARG A 286 -4.62 -0.03 4.96
C ARG A 286 -3.39 -0.86 4.65
N VAL A 287 -3.54 -2.17 4.68
CA VAL A 287 -2.44 -3.11 4.42
C VAL A 287 -2.57 -3.65 3.00
N MET A 288 -1.54 -3.44 2.18
CA MET A 288 -1.49 -4.06 0.86
C MET A 288 -1.25 -5.56 1.01
N LEU A 289 -1.87 -6.38 0.17
CA LEU A 289 -1.66 -7.82 0.21
C LEU A 289 -0.29 -8.19 -0.36
N PRO A 290 0.35 -9.27 0.14
CA PRO A 290 1.57 -9.79 -0.46
C PRO A 290 1.28 -10.32 -1.87
N ALA A 291 2.19 -10.02 -2.80
CA ALA A 291 2.12 -10.50 -4.16
C ALA A 291 2.22 -12.03 -4.23
N LYS A 292 1.55 -12.62 -5.22
CA LYS A 292 1.61 -14.05 -5.51
C LYS A 292 3.02 -14.42 -5.95
N LYS A 293 3.56 -15.47 -5.34
CA LYS A 293 4.84 -16.05 -5.78
C LYS A 293 4.65 -16.80 -7.09
N VAL A 294 5.57 -16.58 -8.01
CA VAL A 294 5.75 -17.40 -9.21
C VAL A 294 7.16 -17.97 -9.21
N PRO A 295 7.39 -19.20 -9.70
CA PRO A 295 8.74 -19.76 -9.82
C PRO A 295 9.67 -18.83 -10.59
N LEU A 296 10.98 -18.91 -10.34
CA LEU A 296 11.97 -18.14 -11.10
C LEU A 296 11.88 -18.53 -12.58
N SER A 297 11.41 -17.60 -13.40
CA SER A 297 11.11 -17.79 -14.82
C SER A 297 10.89 -16.43 -15.49
N LEU A 298 10.70 -16.41 -16.81
CA LEU A 298 10.40 -15.19 -17.55
C LEU A 298 9.19 -14.41 -16.98
N LEU A 299 8.13 -15.13 -16.58
CA LEU A 299 6.98 -14.52 -15.90
C LEU A 299 7.37 -13.85 -14.56
N ASN A 300 8.32 -14.42 -13.82
CA ASN A 300 8.77 -13.82 -12.56
C ASN A 300 9.42 -12.46 -12.81
N ASP A 301 10.35 -12.40 -13.76
CA ASP A 301 11.09 -11.18 -14.08
C ASP A 301 10.13 -10.10 -14.61
N PHE A 302 9.22 -10.49 -15.50
CA PHE A 302 8.17 -9.60 -16.02
C PHE A 302 7.28 -9.02 -14.91
N LEU A 303 6.78 -9.87 -14.00
CA LEU A 303 5.98 -9.40 -12.86
C LEU A 303 6.81 -8.61 -11.85
N LEU A 304 8.10 -8.89 -11.71
CA LEU A 304 8.97 -8.17 -10.78
C LEU A 304 9.19 -6.73 -11.23
N ILE A 305 9.36 -6.48 -12.53
CA ILE A 305 9.45 -5.11 -13.07
C ILE A 305 8.21 -4.30 -12.71
N GLU A 306 7.02 -4.84 -12.93
CA GLU A 306 5.78 -4.15 -12.60
C GLU A 306 5.67 -3.89 -11.10
N ARG A 307 5.95 -4.89 -10.26
CA ARG A 307 5.89 -4.71 -8.80
C ARG A 307 6.84 -3.63 -8.31
N VAL A 308 8.07 -3.62 -8.83
CA VAL A 308 9.06 -2.59 -8.49
C VAL A 308 8.59 -1.23 -9.01
N ALA A 309 8.01 -1.14 -10.20
CA ALA A 309 7.45 0.10 -10.75
C ALA A 309 6.32 0.65 -9.87
N VAL A 310 5.35 -0.18 -9.52
CA VAL A 310 4.21 0.20 -8.67
C VAL A 310 4.69 0.58 -7.27
N ALA A 311 5.62 -0.17 -6.68
CA ALA A 311 6.22 0.15 -5.39
C ALA A 311 6.98 1.47 -5.42
N LEU A 312 7.79 1.71 -6.47
CA LEU A 312 8.55 2.94 -6.68
C LEU A 312 7.61 4.16 -6.72
N VAL A 313 6.55 4.11 -7.54
CA VAL A 313 5.59 5.22 -7.65
C VAL A 313 4.90 5.50 -6.31
N ARG A 314 4.49 4.46 -5.58
CA ARG A 314 3.82 4.63 -4.28
C ARG A 314 4.75 5.17 -3.20
N GLU A 315 5.98 4.68 -3.14
CA GLU A 315 7.01 5.17 -2.22
C GLU A 315 7.38 6.62 -2.52
N MET A 316 7.50 6.98 -3.79
CA MET A 316 7.78 8.35 -4.24
C MET A 316 6.64 9.29 -3.86
N ARG A 317 5.38 8.92 -4.13
CA ARG A 317 4.23 9.71 -3.65
C ARG A 317 4.19 9.86 -2.13
N GLY A 318 4.58 8.80 -1.40
CA GLY A 318 4.75 8.85 0.05
C GLY A 318 5.83 9.84 0.48
N ARG A 319 6.98 9.85 -0.21
CA ARG A 319 8.05 10.83 0.00
C ARG A 319 7.56 12.24 -0.26
N ASP A 320 6.92 12.48 -1.40
CA ASP A 320 6.47 13.82 -1.81
C ASP A 320 5.45 14.39 -0.82
N TRP A 321 4.53 13.54 -0.35
CA TRP A 321 3.60 13.90 0.71
C TRP A 321 4.34 14.29 2.01
N LEU A 322 5.34 13.52 2.44
CA LEU A 322 6.12 13.82 3.64
C LEU A 322 6.96 15.09 3.49
N VAL A 323 7.56 15.30 2.33
CA VAL A 323 8.30 16.53 2.00
C VAL A 323 7.37 17.72 2.12
N LEU A 324 6.17 17.66 1.55
CA LEU A 324 5.18 18.72 1.64
C LEU A 324 4.71 18.96 3.08
N GLU A 325 4.53 17.90 3.88
CA GLU A 325 4.23 18.03 5.32
C GLU A 325 5.32 18.78 6.10
N THR A 326 6.58 18.71 5.67
CA THR A 326 7.66 19.47 6.33
C THR A 326 7.44 20.97 6.25
N TYR A 327 6.84 21.47 5.16
CA TYR A 327 6.45 22.88 5.03
C TYR A 327 5.35 23.22 6.05
N GLY A 328 4.31 22.39 6.14
CA GLY A 328 3.24 22.61 7.14
C GLY A 328 3.73 22.58 8.59
N ARG A 329 4.72 21.72 8.91
CA ARG A 329 5.19 21.50 10.29
C ARG A 329 6.28 22.46 10.74
N TYR A 330 7.21 22.81 9.85
CA TYR A 330 8.45 23.52 10.21
C TYR A 330 8.53 24.95 9.68
N SER A 331 7.49 25.44 9.01
CA SER A 331 7.36 26.87 8.73
C SER A 331 7.20 27.69 10.02
N ASP A 332 7.67 28.92 9.96
CA ASP A 332 7.62 29.84 11.10
C ASP A 332 6.25 30.57 11.17
N SER A 333 6.12 31.50 12.11
CA SER A 333 4.89 32.29 12.27
C SER A 333 4.59 33.22 11.09
N SER A 334 5.52 33.41 10.14
CA SER A 334 5.31 34.25 8.95
C SER A 334 4.45 33.56 7.88
N GLY A 335 4.19 32.26 8.03
CA GLY A 335 3.42 31.45 7.10
C GLY A 335 4.29 30.40 6.41
N ILE A 336 3.65 29.65 5.52
CA ILE A 336 4.27 28.56 4.77
C ILE A 336 4.73 29.12 3.42
N ASP A 337 6.04 29.14 3.19
CA ASP A 337 6.63 29.59 1.93
C ASP A 337 6.39 28.57 0.80
N CYS A 338 6.20 29.05 -0.43
CA CYS A 338 6.19 28.19 -1.61
C CYS A 338 7.58 27.53 -1.80
N PRO A 339 7.67 26.23 -2.13
CA PRO A 339 8.94 25.55 -2.39
C PRO A 339 9.64 26.00 -3.69
N ASP A 340 8.91 26.65 -4.62
CA ASP A 340 9.50 27.12 -5.87
C ASP A 340 10.38 28.37 -5.61
N PRO A 341 11.68 28.35 -5.96
CA PRO A 341 12.57 29.49 -5.74
C PRO A 341 12.14 30.76 -6.49
N GLY A 342 11.37 30.66 -7.57
CA GLY A 342 10.80 31.80 -8.29
C GLY A 342 9.51 32.36 -7.67
N CYS A 343 8.92 31.66 -6.71
CA CYS A 343 7.64 32.02 -6.12
C CYS A 343 7.76 32.56 -4.69
N ASN A 344 7.44 33.84 -4.50
CA ASN A 344 7.44 34.49 -3.19
C ASN A 344 6.10 34.37 -2.43
N ALA A 345 5.20 33.49 -2.87
CA ALA A 345 3.90 33.31 -2.23
C ALA A 345 4.04 32.67 -0.84
N LYS A 346 3.21 33.14 0.11
CA LYS A 346 3.12 32.61 1.48
C LYS A 346 1.70 32.21 1.80
N PHE A 347 1.55 31.11 2.53
CA PHE A 347 0.27 30.50 2.83
C PHE A 347 0.02 30.37 4.33
N THR A 348 -1.22 30.59 4.74
CA THR A 348 -1.63 30.44 6.15
C THR A 348 -1.85 28.99 6.55
N THR A 349 -2.12 28.12 5.58
CA THR A 349 -2.39 26.69 5.79
C THR A 349 -1.70 25.88 4.71
N LEU A 350 -1.31 24.64 5.03
CA LEU A 350 -0.70 23.72 4.07
C LEU A 350 -1.62 23.47 2.88
N GLU A 351 -2.91 23.61 3.12
CA GLU A 351 -3.92 23.44 2.11
C GLU A 351 -3.88 24.50 1.00
N LYS A 352 -3.78 25.77 1.38
CA LYS A 352 -3.65 26.82 0.37
C LYS A 352 -2.34 26.67 -0.42
N LEU A 353 -1.28 26.19 0.22
CA LEU A 353 -0.04 25.84 -0.49
C LEU A 353 -0.27 24.70 -1.50
N LYS A 354 -0.97 23.63 -1.12
CA LYS A 354 -1.31 22.52 -2.03
C LYS A 354 -2.10 22.99 -3.25
N MET A 355 -3.12 23.81 -3.02
CA MET A 355 -3.94 24.39 -4.09
C MET A 355 -3.13 25.28 -5.02
N HIS A 356 -2.24 26.09 -4.46
CA HIS A 356 -1.32 26.92 -5.24
C HIS A 356 -0.39 26.07 -6.11
N ILE A 357 0.27 25.06 -5.53
CA ILE A 357 1.16 24.15 -6.27
C ILE A 357 0.41 23.45 -7.41
N TRP A 358 -0.86 23.09 -7.20
CA TRP A 358 -1.68 22.41 -8.18
C TRP A 358 -2.19 23.33 -9.31
N HIS A 359 -2.52 24.58 -9.02
CA HIS A 359 -3.16 25.49 -9.99
C HIS A 359 -2.21 26.40 -10.75
N ASP A 360 -1.14 26.86 -10.11
CA ASP A 360 -0.29 27.91 -10.67
C ASP A 360 0.87 27.34 -11.51
N SER A 361 0.75 26.07 -11.93
CA SER A 361 1.66 25.36 -12.84
C SER A 361 3.13 25.68 -12.58
N HIS A 362 3.63 25.33 -11.39
CA HIS A 362 5.05 25.43 -11.10
C HIS A 362 5.81 24.37 -11.90
N GLU A 363 6.18 24.69 -13.14
CA GLU A 363 6.94 23.82 -14.03
C GLU A 363 8.23 23.30 -13.37
N GLY A 364 8.88 24.11 -12.51
CA GLY A 364 10.10 23.71 -11.81
C GLY A 364 9.90 22.77 -10.60
N LEU A 365 8.67 22.56 -10.14
CA LEU A 365 8.40 21.66 -9.00
C LEU A 365 8.11 20.22 -9.44
N ARG A 366 8.03 19.97 -10.74
CA ARG A 366 7.84 18.65 -11.32
C ARG A 366 8.84 18.42 -12.45
N ASP A 367 9.38 17.22 -12.56
CA ASP A 367 10.16 16.86 -13.74
C ASP A 367 9.26 16.55 -14.95
N SER A 368 9.86 16.22 -16.09
CA SER A 368 9.16 15.85 -17.33
C SER A 368 8.25 14.63 -17.20
N TYR A 369 8.45 13.82 -16.15
CA TYR A 369 7.63 12.65 -15.83
C TYR A 369 6.54 12.98 -14.79
N GLY A 370 6.45 14.24 -14.36
CA GLY A 370 5.48 14.72 -13.39
C GLY A 370 5.84 14.41 -11.93
N PHE A 371 7.06 13.94 -11.67
CA PHE A 371 7.56 13.61 -10.33
C PHE A 371 7.99 14.86 -9.59
N SER A 372 7.74 14.91 -8.28
CA SER A 372 8.04 16.12 -7.50
C SER A 372 9.53 16.33 -7.35
N MET A 373 10.00 17.51 -7.76
CA MET A 373 11.36 18.00 -7.50
C MET A 373 11.48 18.73 -6.16
N MET A 374 10.43 18.69 -5.33
CA MET A 374 10.43 19.40 -4.05
C MET A 374 11.51 18.86 -3.10
N THR A 375 12.15 19.81 -2.41
CA THR A 375 13.01 19.55 -1.26
C THR A 375 12.27 19.88 0.03
N TYR A 376 12.67 19.29 1.15
CA TYR A 376 12.07 19.57 2.46
C TYR A 376 12.27 21.03 2.88
N HIS A 377 11.39 21.53 3.75
CA HIS A 377 11.49 22.89 4.28
C HIS A 377 12.84 23.13 4.97
N ARG A 378 13.43 24.33 4.84
CA ARG A 378 14.76 24.66 5.36
C ARG A 378 14.95 24.37 6.86
N ASN A 379 13.90 24.60 7.65
CA ASN A 379 13.88 24.39 9.10
C ASN A 379 13.58 22.94 9.52
N THR A 380 13.52 21.98 8.58
CA THR A 380 13.27 20.57 8.91
C THR A 380 14.39 20.03 9.82
N PRO A 381 14.05 19.34 10.93
CA PRO A 381 15.04 18.72 11.82
C PRO A 381 15.94 17.71 11.10
N ILE A 382 17.17 17.55 11.58
CA ILE A 382 18.17 16.70 10.92
C ILE A 382 17.75 15.22 10.88
N GLU A 383 17.04 14.74 11.90
CA GLU A 383 16.54 13.37 11.98
C GLU A 383 15.46 13.10 10.92
N VAL A 384 14.62 14.11 10.65
CA VAL A 384 13.56 14.03 9.63
C VAL A 384 14.19 14.11 8.23
N LYS A 385 15.18 14.98 8.03
CA LYS A 385 15.98 15.02 6.79
C LYS A 385 16.61 13.65 6.53
N ALA A 386 17.29 13.07 7.52
CA ALA A 386 17.91 11.75 7.40
C ALA A 386 16.90 10.65 7.03
N THR A 387 15.68 10.72 7.57
CA THR A 387 14.59 9.79 7.21
C THR A 387 14.15 9.94 5.76
N LEU A 388 13.95 11.19 5.30
CA LEU A 388 13.59 11.48 3.91
C LEU A 388 14.71 11.08 2.94
N ASP A 389 15.97 11.34 3.29
CA ASP A 389 17.14 10.95 2.50
C ASP A 389 17.28 9.42 2.44
N ALA A 390 17.00 8.71 3.54
CA ALA A 390 16.97 7.25 3.54
C ALA A 390 15.86 6.70 2.64
N LYS A 391 14.72 7.38 2.57
CA LYS A 391 13.63 7.04 1.64
C LYS A 391 14.04 7.31 0.19
N GLN A 392 14.68 8.44 -0.09
CA GLN A 392 15.22 8.76 -1.42
C GLN A 392 16.20 7.68 -1.91
N ARG A 393 17.17 7.27 -1.08
CA ARG A 393 18.12 6.21 -1.45
C ARG A 393 17.43 4.90 -1.85
N ARG A 394 16.34 4.53 -1.17
CA ARG A 394 15.55 3.34 -1.55
C ARG A 394 14.83 3.52 -2.89
N LEU A 395 14.33 4.73 -3.17
CA LEU A 395 13.74 5.05 -4.48
C LEU A 395 14.80 4.91 -5.58
N ASP A 396 15.99 5.46 -5.36
CA ASP A 396 17.10 5.37 -6.32
C ASP A 396 17.50 3.90 -6.56
N GLU A 397 17.57 3.09 -5.50
CA GLU A 397 17.85 1.66 -5.57
C GLU A 397 16.75 0.89 -6.33
N MET A 398 15.47 1.13 -6.03
CA MET A 398 14.35 0.52 -6.75
C MET A 398 14.33 0.93 -8.24
N SER A 399 14.62 2.20 -8.53
CA SER A 399 14.73 2.71 -9.90
C SER A 399 15.85 2.00 -10.65
N PHE A 400 17.03 1.86 -10.03
CA PHE A 400 18.16 1.13 -10.59
C PHE A 400 17.81 -0.35 -10.85
N ILE A 401 17.23 -1.05 -9.86
CA ILE A 401 16.80 -2.45 -10.00
C ILE A 401 15.81 -2.60 -11.16
N ARG A 402 14.83 -1.70 -11.26
CA ARG A 402 13.84 -1.72 -12.36
C ARG A 402 14.51 -1.56 -13.71
N THR A 403 15.45 -0.63 -13.84
CA THR A 403 16.20 -0.40 -15.09
C THR A 403 16.99 -1.64 -15.48
N VAL A 404 17.73 -2.24 -14.55
CA VAL A 404 18.50 -3.48 -14.83
C VAL A 404 17.58 -4.61 -15.29
N LEU A 405 16.48 -4.88 -14.57
CA LEU A 405 15.53 -5.94 -14.94
C LEU A 405 14.89 -5.69 -16.31
N ARG A 406 14.55 -4.42 -16.60
CA ARG A 406 14.01 -4.01 -17.89
C ARG A 406 14.99 -4.30 -19.02
N ASP A 407 16.24 -3.88 -18.85
CA ASP A 407 17.26 -4.01 -19.89
C ASP A 407 17.58 -5.50 -20.13
N GLU A 408 17.61 -6.33 -19.08
CA GLU A 408 17.75 -7.78 -19.18
C GLU A 408 16.58 -8.44 -19.93
N LEU A 409 15.33 -8.03 -19.68
CA LEU A 409 14.18 -8.54 -20.43
C LEU A 409 14.17 -8.07 -21.88
N ARG A 410 14.55 -6.82 -22.13
CA ARG A 410 14.69 -6.25 -23.49
C ARG A 410 15.73 -7.03 -24.28
N GLU A 411 16.90 -7.31 -23.70
CA GLU A 411 17.92 -8.16 -24.33
C GLU A 411 17.39 -9.56 -24.65
N GLN A 412 16.68 -10.19 -23.71
CA GLN A 412 16.06 -11.51 -23.93
C GLN A 412 15.03 -11.49 -25.06
N TYR A 413 14.22 -10.44 -25.16
CA TYR A 413 13.22 -10.28 -26.20
C TYR A 413 13.85 -10.14 -27.60
N HIS A 414 14.91 -9.33 -27.73
CA HIS A 414 15.59 -9.13 -29.02
C HIS A 414 16.59 -10.22 -29.39
N LYS A 415 16.88 -11.15 -28.47
CA LYS A 415 17.79 -12.26 -28.71
C LYS A 415 17.24 -13.13 -29.85
N HIS A 416 17.88 -13.07 -31.03
CA HIS A 416 17.49 -13.74 -32.28
C HIS A 416 16.47 -12.99 -33.17
N GLY A 417 16.36 -11.66 -33.02
CA GLY A 417 15.52 -10.81 -33.88
C GLY A 417 14.02 -11.17 -33.76
N GLU A 418 13.27 -11.02 -34.85
CA GLU A 418 11.81 -11.30 -34.87
C GLU A 418 11.44 -12.74 -34.44
N SER A 419 12.34 -13.70 -34.66
CA SER A 419 12.11 -15.09 -34.23
C SER A 419 12.24 -15.24 -32.71
N GLY A 420 13.11 -14.44 -32.09
CA GLY A 420 13.29 -14.37 -30.64
C GLY A 420 12.09 -13.77 -29.92
N GLY A 421 11.62 -12.62 -30.41
CA GLY A 421 10.46 -11.92 -29.84
C GLY A 421 9.21 -12.82 -29.81
N ARG A 422 8.91 -13.53 -30.90
CA ARG A 422 7.79 -14.47 -30.94
C ARG A 422 7.93 -15.63 -29.93
N GLN A 423 9.12 -16.22 -29.81
CA GLN A 423 9.36 -17.29 -28.83
C GLN A 423 9.22 -16.78 -27.39
N PHE A 424 9.69 -15.55 -27.13
CA PHE A 424 9.55 -14.88 -25.85
C PHE A 424 8.06 -14.68 -25.50
N GLU A 425 7.28 -14.11 -26.42
CA GLU A 425 5.84 -13.87 -26.24
C GLU A 425 5.07 -15.17 -26.04
N GLU A 426 5.35 -16.21 -26.83
CA GLU A 426 4.74 -17.53 -26.67
C GLU A 426 5.08 -18.13 -25.30
N ALA A 427 6.34 -18.04 -24.87
CA ALA A 427 6.79 -18.54 -23.57
C ALA A 427 6.15 -17.76 -22.41
N LEU A 428 6.09 -16.44 -22.50
CA LEU A 428 5.45 -15.58 -21.51
C LEU A 428 3.96 -15.89 -21.43
N THR A 429 3.26 -15.88 -22.57
CA THR A 429 1.82 -16.23 -22.69
C THR A 429 1.52 -17.56 -22.03
N GLY A 430 2.30 -18.60 -22.35
CA GLY A 430 2.15 -19.93 -21.78
C GLY A 430 2.29 -19.93 -20.25
N GLN A 431 3.27 -19.19 -19.72
CA GLN A 431 3.45 -19.03 -18.28
C GLN A 431 2.31 -18.22 -17.63
N MET A 432 1.87 -17.11 -18.24
CA MET A 432 0.76 -16.30 -17.72
C MET A 432 -0.51 -17.14 -17.60
N LYS A 433 -0.84 -17.92 -18.64
CA LYS A 433 -2.00 -18.83 -18.65
C LYS A 433 -1.87 -19.91 -17.59
N LYS A 434 -0.71 -20.58 -17.53
CA LYS A 434 -0.42 -21.63 -16.53
C LYS A 434 -0.58 -21.13 -15.09
N HIS A 435 -0.17 -19.89 -14.82
CA HIS A 435 -0.21 -19.29 -13.49
C HIS A 435 -1.46 -18.44 -13.23
N GLY A 436 -2.43 -18.40 -14.15
CA GLY A 436 -3.71 -17.71 -13.96
C GLY A 436 -3.61 -16.18 -13.98
N TYR A 437 -2.64 -15.63 -14.71
CA TYR A 437 -2.54 -14.20 -14.99
C TYR A 437 -3.19 -13.81 -16.32
N LEU A 438 -3.43 -14.79 -17.20
CA LEU A 438 -4.09 -14.61 -18.48
C LEU A 438 -5.12 -15.72 -18.70
N ALA A 439 -6.30 -15.38 -19.24
CA ALA A 439 -7.31 -16.39 -19.53
C ALA A 439 -6.85 -17.31 -20.68
N PRO A 440 -7.32 -18.57 -20.75
CA PRO A 440 -6.86 -19.53 -21.76
C PRO A 440 -7.05 -19.04 -23.21
N ASP A 441 -8.11 -18.30 -23.46
CA ASP A 441 -8.55 -17.78 -24.76
C ASP A 441 -8.01 -16.38 -25.11
N LYS A 442 -7.22 -15.76 -24.21
CA LYS A 442 -6.72 -14.39 -24.36
C LYS A 442 -5.29 -14.35 -24.92
N SER A 443 -4.97 -13.27 -25.66
CA SER A 443 -3.61 -12.95 -26.12
C SER A 443 -2.91 -12.00 -25.14
N LEU A 444 -1.60 -11.77 -25.33
CA LEU A 444 -0.88 -10.77 -24.53
C LEU A 444 -1.40 -9.35 -24.78
N ASP A 445 -1.81 -9.02 -26.01
CA ASP A 445 -2.33 -7.69 -26.36
C ASP A 445 -3.64 -7.33 -25.61
N ASP A 446 -4.40 -8.36 -25.20
CA ASP A 446 -5.58 -8.18 -24.35
C ASP A 446 -5.22 -7.78 -22.91
N LEU A 447 -3.96 -7.87 -22.53
CA LEU A 447 -3.48 -7.59 -21.19
C LEU A 447 -2.94 -6.16 -21.10
N GLU A 448 -3.63 -5.32 -20.31
CA GLU A 448 -3.19 -3.96 -20.02
C GLU A 448 -1.75 -3.90 -19.48
N LEU A 449 -1.39 -4.86 -18.62
CA LEU A 449 -0.01 -4.99 -18.12
C LEU A 449 1.02 -5.20 -19.24
N TRP A 450 0.65 -5.90 -20.32
CA TRP A 450 1.53 -6.02 -21.48
C TRP A 450 1.61 -4.68 -22.22
N ASN A 451 0.49 -4.00 -22.44
CA ASN A 451 0.47 -2.71 -23.13
C ASN A 451 1.27 -1.62 -22.40
N ASP A 452 1.21 -1.59 -21.07
CA ASP A 452 2.00 -0.69 -20.22
C ASP A 452 3.51 -0.96 -20.33
N LEU A 453 3.88 -2.20 -20.70
CA LEU A 453 5.27 -2.66 -20.82
C LEU A 453 5.70 -2.85 -22.28
N ALA A 454 4.81 -2.74 -23.26
CA ALA A 454 5.10 -2.97 -24.67
C ALA A 454 6.07 -1.90 -25.20
N GLY A 455 5.93 -0.66 -24.74
CA GLY A 455 6.89 0.41 -25.00
C GLY A 455 8.31 0.13 -24.45
N LEU A 456 8.50 -0.90 -23.63
CA LEU A 456 9.85 -1.35 -23.24
C LEU A 456 10.55 -2.13 -24.35
N PHE A 457 9.80 -2.72 -25.29
CA PHE A 457 10.32 -3.60 -26.36
C PHE A 457 10.31 -2.93 -27.74
N GLU A 458 9.68 -1.78 -27.86
CA GLU A 458 9.87 -0.91 -29.01
C GLU A 458 11.33 -0.42 -28.99
N TYR A 459 12.01 -0.52 -30.13
CA TYR A 459 13.31 0.12 -30.28
C TYR A 459 13.12 1.60 -29.99
N ASP A 460 14.04 2.21 -29.21
CA ASP A 460 14.09 3.67 -29.11
C ASP A 460 14.24 4.19 -30.53
N THR A 461 13.13 4.58 -31.14
CA THR A 461 13.12 5.13 -32.49
C THR A 461 13.85 6.47 -32.52
N ASP A 462 14.28 7.00 -31.38
CA ASP A 462 15.19 8.13 -31.31
C ASP A 462 16.62 7.80 -31.80
N ASP A 463 16.94 6.52 -32.02
CA ASP A 463 18.07 6.06 -32.85
C ASP A 463 17.69 6.03 -34.35
N TYR A 464 16.61 6.71 -34.77
CA TYR A 464 16.56 7.25 -36.12
C TYR A 464 17.85 8.06 -36.26
N PRO A 465 18.78 7.69 -37.17
CA PRO A 465 19.97 8.51 -37.39
C PRO A 465 19.46 9.92 -37.55
N GLU A 466 19.89 10.85 -36.67
CA GLU A 466 19.59 12.28 -36.76
C GLU A 466 19.46 12.56 -38.24
N TYR A 467 18.23 12.82 -38.71
CA TYR A 467 18.01 13.07 -40.13
C TYR A 467 19.01 14.17 -40.43
N PRO A 468 20.08 13.87 -41.20
CA PRO A 468 21.35 14.57 -41.07
C PRO A 468 21.06 16.02 -41.32
N ASP A 469 21.07 16.84 -40.24
CA ASP A 469 20.42 18.15 -40.17
C ASP A 469 20.08 18.57 -41.58
N GLU A 470 18.85 18.27 -42.04
CA GLU A 470 18.38 18.90 -43.27
C GLU A 470 18.43 20.35 -42.87
N LYS A 471 19.56 21.00 -43.19
CA LYS A 471 19.75 22.41 -43.00
C LYS A 471 18.52 22.97 -43.65
N ASP A 472 17.63 23.47 -42.81
CA ASP A 472 16.62 24.44 -43.18
C ASP A 472 17.41 25.63 -43.73
N PHE A 473 17.89 25.45 -44.96
CA PHE A 473 18.11 26.51 -45.90
C PHE A 473 16.69 26.98 -46.25
N ASP A 474 16.07 27.66 -45.29
CA ASP A 474 15.08 28.67 -45.57
C ASP A 474 15.80 29.72 -46.43
N ARG A 475 15.81 29.43 -47.73
CA ARG A 475 16.44 30.26 -48.77
C ARG A 475 15.71 31.59 -48.95
N ASP A 476 14.65 31.82 -48.17
CA ASP A 476 13.73 32.96 -48.29
C ASP A 476 13.89 34.01 -47.18
N TYR A 477 14.83 33.85 -46.22
CA TYR A 477 15.15 34.89 -45.24
C TYR A 477 16.66 35.23 -45.16
N PRO A 478 17.19 36.03 -46.10
CA PRO A 478 18.59 36.50 -46.06
C PRO A 478 18.78 37.68 -45.09
N GLY A 479 18.24 37.63 -43.88
CA GLY A 479 18.12 38.82 -43.01
C GLY A 479 18.39 38.66 -41.51
N GLU A 480 18.60 37.45 -41.00
CA GLU A 480 18.93 37.25 -39.58
C GLU A 480 20.36 36.70 -39.44
N GLU A 481 21.32 37.53 -39.86
CA GLU A 481 22.65 37.54 -39.24
C GLU A 481 22.58 38.44 -38.00
N ASP A 482 23.26 38.02 -36.93
CA ASP A 482 23.51 38.72 -35.66
C ASP A 482 22.39 38.65 -34.61
N VAL A 483 22.56 37.81 -33.57
CA VAL A 483 23.00 38.22 -32.21
C VAL A 483 23.44 36.95 -31.43
N ASP A 484 24.68 36.51 -31.64
CA ASP A 484 25.40 35.71 -30.65
C ASP A 484 26.10 36.67 -29.68
N HIS A 485 25.45 36.95 -28.55
CA HIS A 485 26.10 37.57 -27.39
C HIS A 485 26.08 36.61 -26.21
N GLU A 486 27.25 36.01 -25.98
CA GLU A 486 27.88 35.80 -24.67
C GLU A 486 26.93 35.77 -23.46
N TYR A 487 26.57 34.57 -23.00
CA TYR A 487 26.16 34.36 -21.61
C TYR A 487 27.24 33.55 -20.89
N ALA A 488 28.29 34.26 -20.46
CA ALA A 488 29.22 33.82 -19.44
C ALA A 488 28.65 34.21 -18.07
N GLY A 489 28.54 33.26 -17.14
CA GLY A 489 28.02 33.52 -15.81
C GLY A 489 28.08 32.33 -14.86
N GLU A 490 29.20 31.61 -14.84
CA GLU A 490 29.63 30.88 -13.65
C GLU A 490 30.29 31.88 -12.69
N GLU A 491 29.73 32.04 -11.48
CA GLU A 491 30.39 32.48 -10.24
C GLU A 491 29.30 32.98 -9.29
N TYR A 492 28.95 32.22 -8.24
CA TYR A 492 28.57 32.73 -6.91
C TYR A 492 28.36 31.56 -5.94
N PHE A 493 29.44 31.11 -5.31
CA PHE A 493 29.45 30.56 -3.96
C PHE A 493 30.79 30.93 -3.32
N ASP A 494 30.76 31.96 -2.48
CA ASP A 494 31.71 32.23 -1.39
C ASP A 494 30.90 32.64 -0.15
#